data_AF-A0A1Q9MY17-F1
#
_entry.id   AF-A0A1Q9MY17-F1
#
_cell.length_a   1.000
_cell.length_b   1.000
_cell.length_c   1.000
_cell.angle_alpha   90.00
_cell.angle_beta   90.00
_cell.angle_gamma   90.00
#
_symmetry.space_group_name_H-M   'P 1'
#
loop_
_entity.id
_entity.type
_entity.pdbx_description
1 polymer ?
#
loop_
_entity_poly.entity_id
_entity_poly.type
_entity_poly.pdbx_seq_one_letter_code
_entity_poly.pdbx_strand_id
1 'polypeptide(L)'
;MQRGDISFYLEFLSTWDANLARANQAKVGTPFVYPDAIFAVACVLRFLFSIPYRSIEGVLRTLGTFAKFPAPCYTTIWRRCRTIHLEEWLPQRPTAGSVTIAVNASDLKVVNSGEWLRKK
;
A
#
# COMPACT_ATOMS: atom_id res chain seq x y z
N MET A 1 -20.67 18.83 2.21
CA MET A 1 -19.49 17.95 2.33
C MET A 1 -19.97 16.50 2.26
N GLN A 2 -19.65 15.78 1.19
CA GLN A 2 -19.76 14.32 1.21
C GLN A 2 -18.60 13.79 2.06
N ARG A 3 -18.89 13.12 3.17
CA ARG A 3 -17.88 12.39 3.94
C ARG A 3 -17.64 11.06 3.24
N GLY A 4 -16.38 10.79 2.86
CA GLY A 4 -15.97 9.45 2.46
C GLY A 4 -15.84 8.57 3.70
N ASP A 5 -16.40 7.37 3.65
CA ASP A 5 -16.18 6.33 4.64
C ASP A 5 -15.15 5.33 4.10
N ILE A 6 -14.31 4.79 4.98
CA ILE A 6 -13.29 3.79 4.66
C ILE A 6 -13.49 2.61 5.59
N SER A 7 -13.99 1.51 5.03
CA SER A 7 -14.14 0.25 5.75
C SER A 7 -12.96 -0.68 5.47
N PHE A 8 -12.41 -1.29 6.52
CA PHE A 8 -11.36 -2.31 6.40
C PHE A 8 -11.95 -3.70 6.62
N TYR A 9 -11.86 -4.55 5.60
CA TYR A 9 -12.17 -5.96 5.74
C TYR A 9 -10.90 -6.70 6.17
N LEU A 10 -10.87 -7.15 7.43
CA LEU A 10 -9.70 -7.79 8.05
C LEU A 10 -9.75 -9.33 7.99
N GLU A 11 -10.53 -9.88 7.07
CA GLU A 11 -10.69 -11.34 6.91
C GLU A 11 -9.35 -12.04 6.64
N PHE A 12 -8.39 -11.35 6.02
CA PHE A 12 -7.03 -11.85 5.80
C PHE A 12 -6.29 -12.23 7.07
N LEU A 13 -6.71 -11.73 8.25
CA LEU A 13 -6.12 -12.12 9.53
C LEU A 13 -6.40 -13.59 9.86
N SER A 14 -7.53 -14.15 9.40
CA SER A 14 -7.86 -15.57 9.61
C SER A 14 -6.89 -16.52 8.89
N THR A 15 -6.24 -16.04 7.83
CA THR A 15 -5.29 -16.80 7.01
C THR A 15 -3.85 -16.33 7.21
N TRP A 16 -3.57 -15.56 8.27
CA TRP A 16 -2.27 -14.94 8.53
C TRP A 16 -1.13 -15.95 8.50
N ASP A 17 -1.20 -16.99 9.34
CA ASP A 17 -0.11 -17.97 9.48
C ASP A 17 0.06 -18.82 8.22
N ALA A 18 -1.05 -19.22 7.59
CA ALA A 18 -1.02 -19.99 6.35
C ALA A 18 -0.38 -19.19 5.21
N ASN A 19 -0.73 -17.92 5.07
CA ASN A 19 -0.15 -17.04 4.05
C ASN A 19 1.32 -16.75 4.34
N LEU A 20 1.69 -16.56 5.60
CA LEU A 20 3.08 -16.34 5.99
C LEU A 20 3.94 -17.59 5.75
N ALA A 21 3.43 -18.77 6.07
CA ALA A 21 4.10 -20.03 5.79
C ALA A 21 4.29 -20.24 4.29
N ARG A 22 3.25 -20.01 3.48
CA ARG A 22 3.30 -20.09 2.02
C ARG A 22 4.36 -19.13 1.43
N ALA A 23 4.38 -17.88 1.87
CA ALA A 23 5.35 -16.88 1.41
C ALA A 23 6.80 -17.25 1.77
N ASN A 24 7.00 -18.02 2.85
CA ASN A 24 8.31 -18.46 3.31
C ASN A 24 8.78 -19.81 2.75
N GLN A 25 7.91 -20.61 2.12
CA GLN A 25 8.26 -21.96 1.64
C GLN A 25 9.48 -21.98 0.70
N ALA A 26 9.59 -21.02 -0.22
CA ALA A 26 10.69 -20.91 -1.17
C ALA A 26 11.68 -19.78 -0.85
N LYS A 27 11.58 -19.21 0.37
CA LYS A 27 12.38 -18.05 0.76
C LYS A 27 13.78 -18.49 1.18
N VAL A 28 14.80 -17.99 0.48
CA VAL A 28 16.21 -18.14 0.89
C VAL A 28 16.62 -16.92 1.71
N GLY A 29 17.26 -17.14 2.86
CA GLY A 29 17.70 -16.09 3.78
C GLY A 29 16.72 -15.84 4.93
N THR A 30 16.68 -14.61 5.47
CA THR A 30 15.80 -14.28 6.59
C THR A 30 14.32 -14.43 6.19
N PRO A 31 13.52 -15.19 6.96
CA PRO A 31 12.11 -15.38 6.67
C PRO A 31 11.32 -14.07 6.83
N PHE A 32 10.24 -13.96 6.09
CA PHE A 32 9.24 -12.92 6.30
C PHE A 32 8.55 -13.11 7.65
N VAL A 33 8.19 -11.99 8.26
CA VAL A 33 7.48 -11.91 9.56
C VAL A 33 6.00 -11.52 9.36
N TYR A 34 5.66 -10.95 8.21
CA TYR A 34 4.32 -10.43 7.92
C TYR A 34 3.82 -10.98 6.57
N PRO A 35 2.54 -11.38 6.47
CA PRO A 35 1.95 -11.80 5.21
C PRO A 35 1.74 -10.60 4.28
N ASP A 36 1.75 -10.87 2.98
CA ASP A 36 1.66 -9.85 1.92
C ASP A 36 0.38 -9.02 2.00
N ALA A 37 -0.72 -9.60 2.49
CA ALA A 37 -2.01 -8.96 2.68
C ALA A 37 -1.93 -7.62 3.43
N ILE A 38 -1.10 -7.52 4.49
CA ILE A 38 -0.99 -6.27 5.26
C ILE A 38 -0.34 -5.16 4.44
N PHE A 39 0.57 -5.53 3.53
CA PHE A 39 1.23 -4.58 2.64
C PHE A 39 0.35 -4.22 1.45
N ALA A 40 -0.57 -5.09 1.04
CA ALA A 40 -1.62 -4.73 0.08
C ALA A 40 -2.51 -3.61 0.65
N VAL A 41 -2.97 -3.74 1.91
CA VAL A 41 -3.71 -2.68 2.62
C VAL A 41 -2.88 -1.39 2.71
N ALA A 42 -1.60 -1.50 3.09
CA ALA A 42 -0.71 -0.35 3.14
C ALA A 42 -0.53 0.33 1.76
N CYS A 43 -0.42 -0.45 0.68
CA CYS A 43 -0.35 0.08 -0.68
C CYS A 43 -1.63 0.81 -1.06
N VAL A 44 -2.80 0.23 -0.79
CA VAL A 44 -4.10 0.87 -1.07
C VAL A 44 -4.19 2.22 -0.34
N LEU A 45 -3.80 2.27 0.94
CA LEU A 45 -3.75 3.51 1.71
C LEU A 45 -2.77 4.52 1.12
N ARG A 46 -1.63 4.05 0.64
CA ARG A 46 -0.61 4.90 0.01
C ARG A 46 -1.10 5.48 -1.32
N PHE A 47 -1.71 4.67 -2.17
CA PHE A 47 -2.03 5.05 -3.55
C PHE A 47 -3.36 5.79 -3.66
N LEU A 48 -4.42 5.35 -2.97
CA LEU A 48 -5.74 5.98 -3.09
C LEU A 48 -5.82 7.29 -2.30
N PHE A 49 -5.18 7.34 -1.13
CA PHE A 49 -5.30 8.49 -0.22
C PHE A 49 -4.01 9.32 -0.13
N SER A 50 -2.97 8.96 -0.89
CA SER A 50 -1.67 9.64 -0.86
C SER A 50 -1.04 9.74 0.53
N ILE A 51 -1.41 8.85 1.46
CA ILE A 51 -0.97 8.91 2.86
C ILE A 51 0.54 8.63 2.94
N PRO A 52 1.33 9.42 3.71
CA PRO A 52 2.74 9.11 3.95
C PRO A 52 2.92 7.79 4.70
N TYR A 53 3.93 6.99 4.36
CA TYR A 53 4.16 5.69 4.99
C TYR A 53 4.28 5.73 6.52
N ARG A 54 4.76 6.85 7.10
CA ARG A 54 4.84 7.03 8.55
C ARG A 54 3.46 7.14 9.19
N SER A 55 2.52 7.79 8.50
CA SER A 55 1.12 7.84 8.91
C SER A 55 0.44 6.47 8.71
N ILE A 56 0.78 5.73 7.65
CA ILE A 56 0.31 4.35 7.44
C ILE A 56 0.75 3.44 8.59
N GLU A 57 2.00 3.55 9.06
CA GLU A 57 2.45 2.85 10.26
C GLU A 57 1.55 3.17 11.47
N GLY A 58 1.20 4.44 11.68
CA GLY A 58 0.27 4.84 12.73
C GLY A 58 -1.10 4.18 12.61
N VAL A 59 -1.67 4.20 11.40
CA VAL A 59 -2.96 3.53 11.10
C VAL A 59 -2.88 2.04 11.40
N LEU A 60 -1.84 1.35 10.91
CA LEU A 60 -1.66 -0.08 11.13
C LEU A 60 -1.39 -0.42 12.60
N ARG A 61 -0.71 0.45 13.35
CA ARG A 61 -0.54 0.29 14.81
C ARG A 61 -1.87 0.37 15.54
N THR A 62 -2.70 1.38 15.23
CA THR A 62 -4.03 1.51 15.83
C THR A 62 -4.90 0.31 15.47
N LEU A 63 -4.93 -0.09 14.20
CA LEU A 63 -5.69 -1.23 13.72
C LEU A 63 -5.22 -2.55 14.36
N GLY A 64 -3.90 -2.71 14.50
CA GLY A 64 -3.27 -3.87 15.14
C GLY A 64 -3.64 -4.01 16.61
N THR A 65 -3.85 -2.91 17.34
CA THR A 65 -4.36 -2.95 18.72
C THR A 65 -5.77 -3.55 18.79
N PHE A 66 -6.65 -3.18 17.87
CA PHE A 66 -8.04 -3.69 17.86
C PHE A 66 -8.14 -5.11 17.32
N ALA A 67 -7.40 -5.41 16.26
CA ALA A 67 -7.47 -6.68 15.55
C ALA A 67 -6.38 -7.68 15.97
N LYS A 68 -5.58 -7.34 16.99
CA LYS A 68 -4.58 -8.19 17.64
C LYS A 68 -3.49 -8.74 16.70
N PHE A 69 -2.94 -7.90 15.83
CA PHE A 69 -1.80 -8.25 14.99
C PHE A 69 -0.62 -7.30 15.20
N PRO A 70 0.63 -7.76 15.00
CA PRO A 70 1.80 -6.90 15.09
C PRO A 70 1.85 -5.95 13.88
N ALA A 71 1.94 -4.64 14.12
CA ALA A 71 2.06 -3.68 13.02
C ALA A 71 3.52 -3.62 12.50
N PRO A 72 3.75 -3.64 11.18
CA PRO A 72 5.06 -3.43 10.60
C PRO A 72 5.51 -1.98 10.78
N CYS A 73 6.82 -1.77 10.99
CA CYS A 73 7.38 -0.42 11.08
C CYS A 73 7.46 0.25 9.69
N TYR A 74 7.61 1.58 9.67
CA TYR A 74 7.72 2.39 8.46
C TYR A 74 8.70 1.83 7.43
N THR A 75 9.90 1.40 7.85
CA THR A 75 10.94 0.93 6.93
C THR A 75 10.52 -0.38 6.27
N THR A 76 9.88 -1.28 7.01
CA THR A 76 9.32 -2.53 6.49
C THR A 76 8.18 -2.25 5.50
N ILE A 77 7.25 -1.36 5.84
CA ILE A 77 6.16 -0.95 4.96
C ILE A 77 6.74 -0.38 3.66
N TRP A 78 7.64 0.61 3.74
CA TRP A 78 8.22 1.27 2.58
C TRP A 78 8.92 0.27 1.65
N ARG A 79 9.73 -0.65 2.19
CA ARG A 79 10.42 -1.68 1.38
C ARG A 79 9.42 -2.61 0.70
N ARG A 80 8.43 -3.11 1.45
CA ARG A 80 7.49 -4.12 0.94
C ARG A 80 6.53 -3.55 -0.08
N CYS A 81 6.02 -2.33 0.12
CA CYS A 81 5.18 -1.64 -0.86
C CYS A 81 5.86 -1.43 -2.23
N ARG A 82 7.20 -1.45 -2.29
CA ARG A 82 7.95 -1.34 -3.56
C ARG A 82 8.16 -2.67 -4.29
N THR A 83 7.97 -3.79 -3.60
CA THR A 83 8.31 -5.13 -4.10
C THR A 83 7.12 -6.07 -4.16
N ILE A 84 5.98 -5.72 -3.57
CA ILE A 84 4.80 -6.57 -3.52
C ILE A 84 4.12 -6.62 -4.90
N HIS A 85 3.72 -7.82 -5.31
CA HIS A 85 2.91 -8.08 -6.50
C HIS A 85 1.44 -7.82 -6.16
N LEU A 86 0.96 -6.60 -6.43
CA LEU A 86 -0.41 -6.20 -6.07
C LEU A 86 -1.48 -6.88 -6.93
N GLU A 87 -1.14 -7.40 -8.11
CA GLU A 87 -2.06 -8.14 -8.97
C GLU A 87 -2.69 -9.37 -8.31
N GLU A 88 -2.03 -9.96 -7.31
CA GLU A 88 -2.55 -11.11 -6.55
C GLU A 88 -3.59 -10.71 -5.50
N TRP A 89 -3.61 -9.43 -5.10
CA TRP A 89 -4.39 -8.94 -3.95
C TRP A 89 -5.52 -7.98 -4.35
N LEU A 90 -5.48 -7.46 -5.58
CA LEU A 90 -6.51 -6.58 -6.11
C LEU A 90 -7.50 -7.37 -6.98
N PRO A 91 -8.78 -6.97 -7.03
CA PRO A 91 -9.75 -7.59 -7.93
C PRO A 91 -9.25 -7.51 -9.37
N GLN A 92 -9.02 -8.65 -10.00
CA GLN A 92 -8.69 -8.69 -11.42
C GLN A 92 -9.98 -8.48 -12.21
N ARG A 93 -10.05 -7.39 -12.99
CA ARG A 93 -11.12 -7.25 -13.99
C ARG A 93 -10.81 -8.18 -15.16
N PRO A 94 -11.69 -9.14 -15.52
CA PRO A 94 -11.54 -9.86 -16.77
C PRO A 94 -11.58 -8.85 -17.91
N THR A 95 -10.49 -8.77 -18.68
CA THR A 95 -10.34 -7.82 -19.78
C THR A 95 -11.09 -8.33 -21.01
N ALA A 96 -12.40 -8.51 -20.91
CA ALA A 96 -13.24 -8.74 -22.07
C ALA A 96 -13.74 -7.36 -22.58
N GLY A 97 -12.88 -6.66 -23.33
CA GLY A 97 -13.24 -5.39 -23.97
C GLY A 97 -12.13 -4.34 -24.00
N SER A 98 -12.33 -3.31 -24.83
CA SER A 98 -11.42 -2.17 -24.95
C SER A 98 -11.41 -1.32 -23.68
N VAL A 99 -10.22 -1.12 -23.09
CA VAL A 99 -10.02 -0.19 -21.97
C VAL A 99 -9.62 1.17 -22.54
N THR A 100 -10.51 2.16 -22.42
CA THR A 100 -10.18 3.56 -22.75
C THR A 100 -9.72 4.28 -21.49
N ILE A 101 -8.46 4.71 -21.47
CA ILE A 101 -7.87 5.49 -20.37
C ILE A 101 -7.80 6.96 -20.81
N ALA A 102 -8.59 7.81 -20.17
CA ALA A 102 -8.46 9.26 -20.34
C ALA A 102 -7.53 9.80 -19.24
N VAL A 103 -6.40 10.36 -19.63
CA VAL A 103 -5.45 11.01 -18.71
C VAL A 103 -5.62 12.52 -18.85
N ASN A 104 -5.94 13.20 -17.76
CA ASN A 104 -6.01 14.66 -17.74
C ASN A 104 -4.77 15.23 -17.03
N ALA A 105 -4.09 16.20 -17.66
CA ALA A 105 -2.82 16.77 -17.20
C ALA A 105 -2.98 17.94 -16.20
N SER A 106 -4.21 18.27 -15.79
CA SER A 106 -4.50 19.47 -15.00
C SER A 106 -3.74 19.59 -13.67
N ASP A 107 -3.29 18.47 -13.08
CA ASP A 107 -2.59 18.47 -11.78
C ASP A 107 -1.09 18.15 -11.87
N LEU A 108 -0.49 18.21 -13.06
CA LEU A 108 0.96 18.04 -13.20
C LEU A 108 1.68 19.35 -12.78
N LYS A 109 1.89 19.53 -11.46
CA LYS A 109 2.70 20.65 -10.97
C LYS A 109 4.19 20.36 -11.17
N VAL A 110 4.74 20.86 -12.27
CA VAL A 110 6.19 20.87 -12.50
C VAL A 110 6.83 21.84 -11.51
N VAL A 111 7.52 21.33 -10.49
CA VAL A 111 8.33 22.16 -9.60
C VAL A 111 9.73 22.25 -10.21
N ASN A 112 10.00 23.34 -10.92
CA ASN A 112 11.35 23.64 -11.39
C ASN A 112 12.16 24.20 -10.20
N SER A 113 12.88 23.34 -9.49
CA SER A 113 13.79 23.72 -8.41
C SER A 113 15.09 24.34 -8.94
N GLY A 114 15.01 25.40 -9.75
CA GLY A 114 16.17 25.85 -10.54
C GLY A 114 16.25 27.31 -11.00
N GLU A 115 15.30 28.21 -10.69
CA GLU A 115 15.45 29.63 -11.07
C GLU A 115 15.58 30.53 -9.85
N TRP A 116 16.77 30.50 -9.25
CA TRP A 116 17.38 31.69 -8.67
C TRP A 116 18.31 32.29 -9.72
N LEU A 117 17.79 33.09 -10.65
CA LEU A 117 18.61 34.05 -11.38
C LEU A 117 18.10 35.46 -11.11
N ARG A 118 18.89 36.16 -10.29
CA ARG A 118 18.89 37.62 -10.11
C ARG A 118 18.61 38.34 -11.43
N LYS A 119 17.79 39.39 -11.37
CA LYS A 119 18.09 40.63 -12.09
C LYS A 119 17.82 41.84 -11.19
N LYS A 120 18.76 42.78 -11.31
CA LYS A 120 18.96 44.04 -10.58
C LYS A 120 17.71 44.89 -10.47
#